data_AF-A0A7R9HRL5-F1
#
_entry.id   AF-A0A7R9HRL5-F1
#
_cell.length_a   1.000
_cell.length_b   1.000
_cell.length_c   1.000
_cell.angle_alpha   90.00
_cell.angle_beta   90.00
_cell.angle_gamma   90.00
#
_symmetry.space_group_name_H-M   'P 1'
#
loop_
_entity.id
_entity.type
_entity.pdbx_description
1 polymer ?
#
loop_
_entity_poly.entity_id
_entity_poly.type
_entity_poly.pdbx_seq_one_letter_code
_entity_poly.pdbx_strand_id
1 'polypeptide(L)'
;MLSVTVVHVLADVDIIHAGSCGTDQKKNQIKEDCDKITSQMALIHEPLFCASDGRSYYSTRHYNCAVNKNSDWFNYYITQWHAPCQSIDAPCERLRSSQEGLLSQPLCASDGSSYVNSLALMCAITSQPDLTKRHKGACLPEVAPATIALLQEDGEDM
;
A
#
# COMPACT_ATOMS: atom_id res chain seq x y z
N MET A 1 -10.79 -0.22 54.84
CA MET A 1 -11.32 0.04 53.48
C MET A 1 -10.17 0.63 52.68
N LEU A 2 -9.55 -0.14 51.78
CA LEU A 2 -8.42 0.34 50.98
C LEU A 2 -8.93 1.29 49.89
N SER A 3 -8.43 2.52 49.89
CA SER A 3 -8.65 3.49 48.81
C SER A 3 -7.77 3.09 47.63
N VAL A 4 -8.39 2.73 46.50
CA VAL A 4 -7.67 2.49 45.24
C VAL A 4 -7.46 3.85 44.57
N THR A 5 -6.22 4.29 44.46
CA THR A 5 -5.85 5.48 43.68
C THR A 5 -5.68 5.06 42.22
N VAL A 6 -6.53 5.58 41.33
CA VAL A 6 -6.36 5.40 39.88
C VAL A 6 -5.19 6.26 39.43
N VAL A 7 -4.05 5.63 39.15
CA VAL A 7 -2.93 6.29 38.46
C VAL A 7 -3.28 6.35 36.98
N HIS A 8 -3.70 7.52 36.49
CA HIS A 8 -3.83 7.76 35.06
C HIS A 8 -2.43 7.74 34.44
N VAL A 9 -2.14 6.69 33.67
CA VAL A 9 -0.98 6.66 32.77
C VAL A 9 -1.31 7.62 31.63
N LEU A 10 -0.80 8.84 31.68
CA LEU A 10 -0.80 9.74 30.54
C LEU A 10 0.21 9.18 29.55
N ALA A 11 -0.28 8.54 28.49
CA ALA A 11 0.55 8.25 27.34
C ALA A 11 0.90 9.59 26.69
N ASP A 12 2.19 9.92 26.65
CA ASP A 12 2.70 11.09 25.92
C ASP A 12 2.39 10.88 24.42
N VAL A 13 1.41 11.64 23.93
CA VAL A 13 1.13 11.74 22.49
C VAL A 13 2.05 12.81 21.93
N ASP A 14 3.06 12.40 21.17
CA ASP A 14 3.94 13.32 20.47
C ASP A 14 3.17 14.07 19.38
N ILE A 15 3.13 15.40 19.48
CA ILE A 15 2.55 16.28 18.46
C ILE A 15 3.54 16.35 17.28
N ILE A 16 3.23 15.64 16.20
CA ILE A 16 4.10 15.52 15.01
C ILE A 16 4.15 16.83 14.20
N HIS A 17 3.13 17.68 14.30
CA HIS A 17 3.09 19.01 13.69
C HIS A 17 2.17 19.95 14.46
N ALA A 18 2.68 21.11 14.86
CA ALA A 18 1.86 22.18 15.45
C ALA A 18 1.20 23.00 14.34
N GLY A 19 -0.04 22.65 14.00
CA GLY A 19 -0.86 23.37 13.03
C GLY A 19 -2.33 22.96 13.17
N SER A 20 -3.25 23.84 12.77
CA SER A 20 -4.67 23.49 12.74
C SER A 20 -4.95 22.47 11.63
N CYS A 21 -5.75 21.42 11.92
CA CYS A 21 -6.28 20.55 10.87
C CYS A 21 -7.01 21.39 9.82
N GLY A 22 -6.45 21.47 8.61
CA GLY A 22 -7.07 22.20 7.51
C GLY A 22 -8.44 21.61 7.20
N THR A 23 -9.47 22.46 7.16
CA THR A 23 -10.80 22.05 6.70
C THR A 23 -10.75 21.82 5.19
N ASP A 24 -11.28 20.69 4.74
CA ASP A 24 -11.30 20.26 3.34
C ASP A 24 -11.97 21.33 2.45
N GLN A 25 -11.17 22.16 1.78
CA GLN A 25 -11.67 23.05 0.73
C GLN A 25 -11.36 22.46 -0.65
N LYS A 26 -12.44 21.96 -1.28
CA LYS A 26 -12.64 21.69 -2.71
C LYS A 26 -11.70 20.65 -3.35
N LYS A 27 -12.17 19.39 -3.43
CA LYS A 27 -11.77 18.43 -4.47
C LYS A 27 -12.23 18.94 -5.85
N ASN A 28 -11.50 19.88 -6.43
CA ASN A 28 -11.56 20.09 -7.87
C ASN A 28 -10.72 18.99 -8.51
N GLN A 29 -11.36 18.11 -9.28
CA GLN A 29 -10.84 16.83 -9.73
C GLN A 29 -9.83 17.02 -10.87
N ILE A 30 -8.68 17.63 -10.56
CA ILE A 30 -7.47 17.41 -11.34
C ILE A 30 -6.99 16.03 -10.91
N LYS A 31 -6.98 15.06 -11.81
CA LYS A 31 -6.26 13.78 -11.65
C LYS A 31 -4.77 14.15 -11.57
N GLU A 32 -4.36 14.64 -10.42
CA GLU A 32 -3.02 15.12 -10.16
C GLU A 32 -2.11 13.90 -10.28
N ASP A 33 -1.18 13.96 -11.23
CA ASP A 33 -0.17 12.95 -11.39
C ASP A 33 0.75 13.06 -10.17
N CYS A 34 0.49 12.22 -9.15
CA CYS A 34 1.17 12.28 -7.86
C CYS A 34 2.70 12.27 -8.00
N ASP A 35 3.22 11.72 -9.10
CA ASP A 35 4.65 11.62 -9.40
C ASP A 35 5.25 12.95 -9.91
N LYS A 36 4.43 13.85 -10.49
CA LYS A 36 4.87 15.20 -10.89
C LYS A 36 5.14 16.12 -9.71
N ILE A 37 4.49 15.87 -8.57
CA ILE A 37 4.76 16.58 -7.31
C ILE A 37 6.16 16.21 -6.78
N THR A 38 6.68 15.03 -7.11
CA THR A 38 7.98 14.55 -6.64
C THR A 38 9.16 15.32 -7.26
N SER A 39 9.09 15.68 -8.55
CA SER A 39 10.24 16.19 -9.31
C SER A 39 10.64 17.64 -8.98
N GLN A 40 9.70 18.50 -8.56
CA GLN A 40 10.01 19.90 -8.22
C GLN A 40 10.54 20.06 -6.80
N MET A 41 10.15 19.18 -5.87
CA MET A 41 10.46 19.30 -4.44
C MET A 41 11.74 18.55 -4.05
N ALA A 42 12.08 17.47 -4.76
CA ALA A 42 13.28 16.66 -4.50
C ALA A 42 14.62 17.39 -4.71
N LEU A 43 14.62 18.52 -5.42
CA LEU A 43 15.83 19.29 -5.75
C LEU A 43 16.18 20.38 -4.72
N ILE A 44 15.28 20.68 -3.77
CA ILE A 44 15.37 21.89 -2.95
C ILE A 44 15.27 21.60 -1.44
N HIS A 45 14.64 20.48 -1.05
CA HIS A 45 14.41 20.15 0.35
C HIS A 45 14.67 18.68 0.65
N GLU A 46 15.08 18.39 1.88
CA GLU A 46 15.05 17.04 2.43
C GLU A 46 13.59 16.55 2.54
N PRO A 47 13.31 15.25 2.33
CA PRO A 47 11.98 14.73 2.47
C PRO A 47 11.49 14.79 3.92
N LEU A 48 10.19 15.02 4.06
CA LEU A 48 9.52 15.06 5.36
C LEU A 48 9.53 13.68 6.02
N PHE A 49 9.42 12.61 5.24
CA PHE A 49 9.54 11.22 5.73
C PHE A 49 9.74 10.21 4.60
N CYS A 50 10.27 9.04 4.98
CA CYS A 50 10.22 7.80 4.21
C CYS A 50 8.97 7.00 4.60
N ALA A 51 8.30 6.41 3.61
CA ALA A 51 7.14 5.56 3.83
C ALA A 51 7.39 4.11 3.41
N SER A 52 6.47 3.24 3.82
CA SER A 52 6.50 1.79 3.61
C SER A 52 6.45 1.33 2.15
N ASP A 53 6.15 2.23 1.22
CA ASP A 53 6.22 1.96 -0.23
C ASP A 53 7.61 2.26 -0.82
N GLY A 54 8.59 2.59 0.03
CA GLY A 54 9.95 2.91 -0.35
C GLY A 54 10.08 4.29 -1.01
N ARG A 55 9.06 5.16 -0.91
CA ARG A 55 9.09 6.51 -1.47
C ARG A 55 9.33 7.57 -0.40
N SER A 56 10.20 8.52 -0.73
CA SER A 56 10.41 9.74 0.03
C SER A 56 9.30 10.76 -0.25
N TYR A 57 8.64 11.25 0.79
CA TYR A 57 7.54 12.19 0.70
C TYR A 57 7.95 13.56 1.24
N TYR A 58 7.72 14.60 0.43
CA TYR A 58 8.03 16.00 0.76
C TYR A 58 6.82 16.78 1.31
N SER A 59 5.64 16.17 1.32
CA SER A 59 4.44 16.75 1.93
C SER A 59 3.38 15.69 2.21
N THR A 60 2.50 15.95 3.18
CA THR A 60 1.32 15.13 3.45
C THR A 60 0.37 15.04 2.25
N ARG A 61 0.30 16.08 1.41
CA ARG A 61 -0.52 16.06 0.18
C ARG A 61 0.02 15.06 -0.85
N HIS A 62 1.34 15.04 -1.06
CA HIS A 62 1.99 14.05 -1.93
C HIS A 62 1.73 12.63 -1.41
N TYR A 63 1.87 12.40 -0.10
CA TYR A 63 1.60 11.11 0.54
C TYR A 63 0.15 10.67 0.34
N ASN A 64 -0.81 11.53 0.69
CA ASN A 64 -2.23 11.22 0.54
C ASN A 64 -2.62 10.96 -0.93
N CYS A 65 -2.02 11.65 -1.90
CA CYS A 65 -2.23 11.40 -3.32
C CYS A 65 -1.83 9.97 -3.71
N ALA A 66 -0.63 9.55 -3.32
CA ALA A 66 -0.09 8.23 -3.64
C ALA A 66 -0.86 7.11 -2.93
N VAL A 67 -1.15 7.28 -1.64
CA VAL A 67 -1.84 6.29 -0.79
C VAL A 67 -3.28 6.06 -1.25
N ASN A 68 -4.02 7.10 -1.62
CA ASN A 68 -5.44 6.99 -2.00
C ASN A 68 -5.69 6.07 -3.20
N LYS A 69 -4.69 5.77 -4.03
CA LYS A 69 -4.84 4.81 -5.12
C LYS A 69 -4.97 3.37 -4.60
N ASN A 70 -4.31 3.04 -3.49
CA ASN A 70 -4.12 1.65 -3.05
C ASN A 70 -4.32 1.38 -1.54
N SER A 71 -4.79 2.35 -0.76
CA SER A 71 -4.97 2.25 0.70
C SER A 71 -5.76 1.04 1.17
N ASP A 72 -6.70 0.55 0.36
CA ASP A 72 -7.55 -0.59 0.74
C ASP A 72 -6.80 -1.95 0.75
N TRP A 73 -5.57 -2.00 0.24
CA TRP A 73 -4.83 -3.25 0.01
C TRP A 73 -3.40 -3.23 0.52
N PHE A 74 -2.78 -2.05 0.53
CA PHE A 74 -1.45 -1.88 1.08
C PHE A 74 -1.55 -1.16 2.41
N ASN A 75 -0.84 -1.70 3.39
CA ASN A 75 -0.66 -1.00 4.66
C ASN A 75 0.41 0.07 4.47
N TYR A 76 -0.03 1.31 4.24
CA TYR A 76 0.86 2.46 4.13
C TYR A 76 1.14 3.04 5.52
N TYR A 77 2.41 3.11 5.89
CA TYR A 77 2.85 3.74 7.13
C TYR A 77 4.19 4.44 6.93
N ILE A 78 4.48 5.40 7.81
CA ILE A 78 5.73 6.13 7.80
C ILE A 78 6.78 5.27 8.51
N THR A 79 7.89 4.98 7.82
CA THR A 79 8.99 4.17 8.36
C THR A 79 10.01 5.04 9.08
N GLN A 80 10.32 6.21 8.52
CA GLN A 80 11.27 7.16 9.11
C GLN A 80 10.84 8.61 8.88
N TRP A 81 10.96 9.44 9.92
CA TRP A 81 10.70 10.87 9.84
C TRP A 81 11.96 11.64 9.49
N HIS A 82 11.82 12.73 8.72
CA HIS A 82 12.89 13.64 8.31
C HIS A 82 14.08 12.95 7.65
N ALA A 83 13.82 11.85 6.94
CA ALA A 83 14.83 11.04 6.28
C ALA A 83 14.32 10.57 4.92
N PRO A 84 15.19 10.52 3.90
CA PRO A 84 14.86 9.87 2.63
C PRO A 84 14.78 8.36 2.79
N CYS A 85 13.98 7.72 1.94
CA CYS A 85 14.08 6.29 1.76
C CYS A 85 15.42 5.92 1.11
N GLN A 86 15.97 4.80 1.56
CA GLN A 86 17.13 4.16 1.01
C GLN A 86 16.71 3.00 0.11
N SER A 87 17.66 2.41 -0.60
CA SER A 87 17.38 1.24 -1.45
C SER A 87 16.80 0.06 -0.66
N ILE A 88 17.20 -0.11 0.60
CA ILE A 88 16.69 -1.17 1.48
C ILE A 88 15.21 -0.98 1.86
N ASP A 89 14.70 0.25 1.79
CA ASP A 89 13.30 0.56 2.09
C ASP A 89 12.37 0.20 0.91
N ALA A 90 12.94 -0.12 -0.25
CA ALA A 90 12.18 -0.51 -1.43
C ALA A 90 11.37 -1.79 -1.14
N PRO A 91 10.11 -1.87 -1.61
CA PRO A 91 9.25 -3.04 -1.40
C PRO A 91 9.90 -4.36 -1.85
N CYS A 92 10.68 -4.31 -2.94
CA CYS A 92 11.38 -5.48 -3.47
C CYS A 92 12.52 -5.97 -2.57
N GLU A 93 13.23 -5.07 -1.90
CA GLU A 93 14.28 -5.45 -0.93
C GLU A 93 13.65 -5.97 0.36
N ARG A 94 12.59 -5.32 0.84
CA ARG A 94 11.80 -5.77 1.99
C ARG A 94 11.16 -7.13 1.77
N LEU A 95 10.70 -7.44 0.56
CA LEU A 95 10.12 -8.74 0.22
C LEU A 95 11.10 -9.89 0.51
N ARG A 96 12.41 -9.64 0.37
CA ARG A 96 13.46 -10.63 0.55
C ARG A 96 14.00 -10.70 1.98
N SER A 97 13.84 -9.62 2.74
CA SER A 97 14.53 -9.41 4.02
C SER A 97 13.59 -9.34 5.23
N SER A 98 12.28 -9.22 5.02
CA SER A 98 11.30 -9.06 6.09
C SER A 98 10.40 -10.29 6.27
N GLN A 99 9.94 -10.48 7.51
CA GLN A 99 8.96 -11.52 7.83
C GLN A 99 7.63 -11.31 7.08
N GLU A 100 7.26 -10.06 6.79
CA GLU A 100 6.06 -9.71 6.01
C GLU A 100 6.09 -10.35 4.61
N GLY A 101 7.26 -10.34 3.97
CA GLY A 101 7.46 -10.93 2.66
C GLY A 101 7.23 -12.45 2.61
N LEU A 102 7.36 -13.13 3.75
CA LEU A 102 7.18 -14.58 3.87
C LEU A 102 5.73 -15.00 4.13
N LEU A 103 4.85 -14.06 4.52
CA LEU A 103 3.45 -14.36 4.77
C LEU A 103 2.70 -14.53 3.45
N SER A 104 2.11 -15.70 3.23
CA SER A 104 1.32 -15.98 2.01
C SER A 104 -0.12 -15.49 2.16
N GLN A 105 -0.49 -14.47 1.39
CA GLN A 105 -1.83 -13.90 1.31
C GLN A 105 -2.09 -13.49 -0.15
N PRO A 106 -2.38 -14.46 -1.04
CA PRO A 106 -2.29 -14.26 -2.46
C PRO A 106 -3.29 -13.22 -2.99
N LEU A 107 -2.89 -12.53 -4.05
CA LEU A 107 -3.66 -11.47 -4.70
C LEU A 107 -3.60 -11.64 -6.22
N CYS A 108 -4.71 -11.37 -6.90
CA CYS A 108 -4.77 -11.31 -8.35
C CYS A 108 -4.65 -9.86 -8.80
N ALA A 109 -3.76 -9.60 -9.76
CA ALA A 109 -3.59 -8.28 -10.34
C ALA A 109 -4.22 -8.17 -11.75
N SER A 110 -4.16 -6.97 -12.29
CA SER A 110 -4.76 -6.60 -13.59
C SER A 110 -4.07 -7.23 -14.79
N ASP A 111 -2.83 -7.69 -14.63
CA ASP A 111 -2.07 -8.47 -15.61
C ASP A 111 -2.48 -9.96 -15.65
N GLY A 112 -3.40 -10.40 -14.78
CA GLY A 112 -3.79 -11.80 -14.65
C GLY A 112 -2.78 -12.66 -13.88
N SER A 113 -1.74 -12.06 -13.29
CA SER A 113 -0.75 -12.76 -12.47
C SER A 113 -1.16 -12.79 -11.00
N SER A 114 -0.82 -13.91 -10.34
CA SER A 114 -0.98 -14.08 -8.90
C SER A 114 0.28 -13.65 -8.17
N TYR A 115 0.13 -12.75 -7.20
CA TYR A 115 1.21 -12.30 -6.33
C TYR A 115 1.05 -12.95 -4.96
N VAL A 116 2.14 -13.47 -4.38
CA VAL A 116 2.11 -14.24 -3.13
C VAL A 116 1.58 -13.46 -1.93
N ASN A 117 1.73 -12.14 -1.94
CA ASN A 117 1.19 -11.21 -0.96
C ASN A 117 1.17 -9.76 -1.49
N SER A 118 0.67 -8.85 -0.66
CA SER A 118 0.60 -7.41 -0.90
C SER A 118 1.97 -6.79 -1.15
N LEU A 119 3.01 -7.20 -0.41
CA LEU A 119 4.36 -6.67 -0.58
C LEU A 119 4.96 -7.07 -1.95
N ALA A 120 4.70 -8.29 -2.40
CA ALA A 120 5.10 -8.75 -3.73
C ALA A 120 4.41 -7.96 -4.86
N LEU A 121 3.11 -7.69 -4.73
CA LEU A 121 2.39 -6.84 -5.68
C LEU A 121 2.92 -5.40 -5.65
N MET A 122 3.18 -4.84 -4.47
CA MET A 122 3.76 -3.50 -4.34
C MET A 122 5.14 -3.40 -4.99
N CYS A 123 5.99 -4.41 -4.82
CA CYS A 123 7.26 -4.51 -5.54
C CYS A 123 7.05 -4.48 -7.06
N ALA A 124 6.13 -5.27 -7.61
CA ALA A 124 5.87 -5.29 -9.04
C ALA A 124 5.38 -3.95 -9.58
N ILE A 125 4.56 -3.22 -8.82
CA ILE A 125 4.09 -1.87 -9.18
C ILE A 125 5.25 -0.89 -9.35
N THR A 126 6.37 -1.06 -8.64
CA THR A 126 7.55 -0.17 -8.81
C THR A 126 8.12 -0.23 -10.23
N SER A 127 8.02 -1.39 -10.89
CA SER A 127 8.48 -1.60 -12.26
C SER A 127 7.35 -1.47 -13.29
N GLN A 128 6.10 -1.61 -12.85
CA GLN A 128 4.89 -1.53 -13.69
C GLN A 128 3.86 -0.59 -13.04
N PRO A 129 4.00 0.74 -13.21
CA PRO A 129 3.14 1.71 -12.51
C PRO A 129 1.64 1.60 -12.83
N ASP A 130 1.29 1.03 -13.98
CA ASP A 130 -0.09 0.79 -14.41
C ASP A 130 -0.69 -0.52 -13.85
N LEU A 131 0.13 -1.35 -13.18
CA LEU A 131 -0.33 -2.58 -12.56
C LEU A 131 -1.27 -2.24 -11.40
N THR A 132 -2.53 -2.62 -11.55
CA THR A 132 -3.54 -2.47 -10.51
C THR A 132 -3.95 -3.81 -9.93
N LYS A 133 -4.46 -3.80 -8.71
CA LYS A 133 -5.09 -4.98 -8.07
C LYS A 133 -6.41 -5.33 -8.75
N ARG A 134 -6.79 -6.61 -8.73
CA ARG A 134 -8.07 -7.10 -9.28
C ARG A 134 -8.96 -7.70 -8.19
N HIS A 135 -8.51 -8.76 -7.52
CA HIS A 135 -9.26 -9.39 -6.41
C HIS A 135 -8.34 -10.12 -5.41
N LYS A 136 -8.84 -10.32 -4.19
CA LYS A 136 -8.13 -11.11 -3.17
C LYS A 136 -8.10 -12.59 -3.61
N GLY A 137 -7.06 -13.33 -3.21
CA GLY A 137 -6.81 -14.69 -3.69
C GLY A 137 -6.01 -14.71 -5.00
N ALA A 138 -5.49 -15.88 -5.35
CA ALA A 138 -4.79 -16.08 -6.63
C ALA A 138 -5.75 -15.90 -7.82
N CYS A 139 -5.22 -15.45 -8.96
CA CYS A 139 -5.97 -15.48 -10.20
C CYS A 139 -6.36 -16.92 -10.55
N LEU A 140 -7.57 -17.08 -11.06
CA LEU A 140 -7.98 -18.36 -11.61
C LEU A 140 -7.20 -18.62 -12.91
N PRO A 141 -6.71 -19.85 -13.16
CA PRO A 141 -6.23 -20.20 -14.48
C PRO A 141 -7.39 -19.99 -15.47
N GLU A 142 -7.10 -19.42 -16.63
CA GLU A 142 -8.11 -19.35 -17.68
C GLU A 142 -8.54 -20.77 -18.01
N VAL A 143 -9.76 -21.13 -17.62
CA VAL A 143 -10.36 -22.40 -18.01
C VAL A 143 -10.58 -22.30 -19.51
N ALA A 144 -9.69 -22.92 -20.29
CA ALA A 144 -9.89 -23.02 -21.73
C ALA A 144 -11.30 -23.56 -21.97
N PRO A 145 -12.06 -23.01 -22.94
CA PRO A 145 -13.46 -23.36 -23.16
C PRO A 145 -13.71 -24.87 -23.38
N ALA A 146 -12.66 -25.62 -23.73
CA ALA A 146 -12.72 -27.08 -23.86
C ALA A 146 -12.92 -27.84 -22.52
N THR A 147 -12.55 -27.27 -21.37
CA THR A 147 -12.63 -27.96 -20.07
C THR A 147 -14.03 -27.86 -19.43
N ILE A 148 -14.81 -26.82 -19.77
CA ILE A 148 -16.20 -26.69 -19.29
C ILE A 148 -17.10 -27.76 -19.92
N ALA A 149 -16.82 -28.17 -21.15
CA ALA A 149 -17.58 -29.20 -21.86
C ALA A 149 -17.45 -30.62 -21.27
N LEU A 150 -16.54 -30.85 -20.31
CA LEU A 150 -16.29 -32.17 -19.73
C LEU A 150 -16.85 -32.34 -18.31
N LEU A 151 -17.53 -31.33 -17.74
CA LEU A 151 -18.11 -31.41 -16.39
C LEU A 151 -19.64 -31.51 -16.38
N GLN A 152 -20.26 -31.90 -17.50
CA GLN A 152 -21.72 -31.88 -17.66
C GLN A 152 -22.34 -33.19 -18.14
N GLU A 153 -21.63 -34.34 -18.03
CA GLU A 153 -22.12 -35.64 -18.51
C GLU A 153 -22.36 -36.70 -17.41
N ASP A 154 -22.51 -36.33 -16.14
CA ASP A 154 -22.88 -37.31 -15.09
C ASP A 154 -24.12 -36.85 -14.32
N GLY A 155 -25.31 -37.01 -14.90
CA GLY A 155 -26.53 -36.64 -14.18
C GLY A 155 -27.87 -36.79 -14.88
N GLU A 156 -28.11 -37.84 -15.68
CA GLU A 156 -29.48 -38.29 -15.98
C GLU A 156 -29.48 -39.80 -16.29
N ASP A 157 -29.77 -40.63 -15.26
CA ASP A 157 -30.58 -41.87 -15.38
C ASP A 157 -30.53 -42.68 -14.06
N MET A 158 -31.59 -42.54 -13.26
CA MET A 158 -32.42 -43.64 -12.70
C MET A 158 -33.47 -43.13 -11.71
#